data_AF-A0A9P7A8T9-F1
#
_entry.id   AF-A0A9P7A8T9-F1
#
_cell.length_a   1.000
_cell.length_b   1.000
_cell.length_c   1.000
_cell.angle_alpha   90.00
_cell.angle_beta   90.00
_cell.angle_gamma   90.00
#
_symmetry.space_group_name_H-M   'P 1'
#
loop_
_entity.id
_entity.type
_entity.pdbx_description
1 polymer ?
#
loop_
_entity_poly.entity_id
_entity_poly.type
_entity_poly.pdbx_seq_one_letter_code
_entity_poly.pdbx_strand_id
1 'polypeptide(L)'
;MAHISKRRKLSDLTAGDTNELLDKLEEFRSNLDEGDQDLPDGLMDKLQELRDKLEDVKHTSFSRVDPTTLLSLKISSGPLFLDSDKRQEVETLGLAESPGCLLIGTTRDLINLVRGHVSTVTEAGCRILINILLLRVVSVMCAGATTVNIIPEFSLPRTTFNRDSGKCSFSGVVDFLVTKLPTRYTNFLLSDPTTALGNPGYIEGPMTSNIFEAKRDNARFALPQAAIAAASYCQLQGLFTVRGVVTSGEEWIFFVYERREDGTRLVRSSPEYSLGHNLEGLALILGLLRDSIDNATSSEHVFFTT
;
A
#
# COMPACT_ATOMS: atom_id res chain seq x y z
N MET A 1 -38.97 -28.90 35.92
CA MET A 1 -38.77 -27.79 34.97
C MET A 1 -37.28 -27.70 34.70
N ALA A 2 -36.83 -28.03 33.49
CA ALA A 2 -35.42 -27.92 33.13
C ALA A 2 -35.06 -26.44 32.91
N HIS A 3 -34.05 -25.96 33.63
CA HIS A 3 -33.49 -24.62 33.43
C HIS A 3 -32.84 -24.59 32.04
N ILE A 4 -33.48 -23.92 31.08
CA ILE A 4 -32.86 -23.62 29.79
C ILE A 4 -31.79 -22.57 30.08
N SER A 5 -30.52 -22.99 30.10
CA SER A 5 -29.37 -22.11 30.17
C SER A 5 -29.46 -21.11 29.02
N LYS A 6 -29.52 -19.80 29.35
CA LYS A 6 -29.42 -18.74 28.35
C LYS A 6 -28.09 -18.88 27.63
N ARG A 7 -28.11 -18.98 26.30
CA ARG A 7 -26.88 -18.90 25.48
C ARG A 7 -26.13 -17.62 25.86
N ARG A 8 -24.94 -17.79 26.45
CA ARG A 8 -24.03 -16.67 26.76
C ARG A 8 -23.60 -16.02 25.45
N LYS A 9 -23.60 -14.69 25.38
CA LYS A 9 -23.07 -13.94 24.25
C LYS A 9 -21.56 -13.81 24.42
N LEU A 10 -20.82 -13.65 23.32
CA LEU A 10 -19.37 -13.39 23.36
C LEU A 10 -19.03 -12.15 24.21
N SER A 11 -19.92 -11.17 24.25
CA SER A 11 -19.80 -9.97 25.10
C SER A 11 -19.83 -10.24 26.60
N ASP A 12 -20.22 -11.44 27.02
CA ASP A 12 -20.37 -11.83 28.42
C ASP A 12 -19.13 -12.60 28.94
N LEU A 13 -18.11 -12.80 28.10
CA LEU A 13 -16.86 -13.46 28.46
C LEU A 13 -15.97 -12.52 29.28
N THR A 14 -15.39 -13.05 30.35
CA THR A 14 -14.36 -12.31 31.09
C THR A 14 -13.03 -12.35 30.33
N ALA A 15 -12.11 -11.43 30.64
CA ALA A 15 -10.77 -11.45 30.04
C ALA A 15 -10.04 -12.79 30.26
N GLY A 16 -10.29 -13.47 31.38
CA GLY A 16 -9.77 -14.82 31.64
C GLY A 16 -10.37 -15.87 30.71
N ASP A 17 -11.70 -15.88 30.54
CA ASP A 17 -12.39 -16.82 29.64
C ASP A 17 -11.93 -16.62 28.18
N THR A 18 -11.74 -15.35 27.78
CA THR A 18 -11.26 -14.98 26.45
C THR A 18 -9.84 -15.48 26.20
N ASN A 19 -8.92 -15.29 27.15
CA ASN A 19 -7.55 -15.77 27.02
C ASN A 19 -7.48 -17.30 26.94
N GLU A 20 -8.27 -18.00 27.78
CA GLU A 20 -8.34 -19.46 27.74
C GLU A 20 -8.91 -19.98 26.40
N LEU A 21 -9.93 -19.30 25.84
CA LEU A 21 -10.46 -19.59 24.52
C LEU A 21 -9.43 -19.36 23.41
N LEU A 22 -8.65 -18.28 23.50
CA LEU A 22 -7.58 -17.98 22.54
C LEU A 22 -6.47 -19.01 22.58
N ASP A 23 -6.01 -19.41 23.77
CA ASP A 23 -4.99 -20.45 23.95
C ASP A 23 -5.47 -21.79 23.37
N LYS A 24 -6.75 -22.14 23.60
CA LYS A 24 -7.35 -23.36 23.03
C LYS A 24 -7.53 -23.30 21.52
N LEU A 25 -7.83 -22.13 20.96
CA LEU A 25 -7.90 -21.92 19.51
C LEU A 25 -6.52 -22.08 18.86
N GLU A 26 -5.46 -21.58 19.50
CA GLU A 26 -4.08 -21.72 19.03
C GLU A 26 -3.58 -23.16 19.12
N GLU A 27 -3.90 -23.86 20.23
CA GLU A 27 -3.63 -25.29 20.39
C GLU A 27 -4.34 -26.11 19.32
N PHE A 28 -5.63 -25.81 19.07
CA PHE A 28 -6.39 -26.49 18.02
C PHE A 28 -5.79 -26.25 16.65
N ARG A 29 -5.48 -24.99 16.31
CA ARG A 29 -4.87 -24.61 15.03
C ARG A 29 -3.51 -25.29 14.82
N SER A 30 -2.67 -25.34 15.85
CA SER A 30 -1.33 -25.95 15.77
C SER A 30 -1.37 -27.47 15.55
N ASN A 31 -2.50 -28.11 15.85
CA ASN A 31 -2.74 -29.53 15.61
C ASN A 31 -3.36 -29.81 14.23
N LEU A 32 -3.71 -28.77 13.45
CA LEU A 32 -4.17 -28.92 12.08
C LEU A 32 -2.96 -28.88 11.14
N ASP A 33 -2.86 -29.85 10.24
CA ASP A 33 -1.88 -29.84 9.16
C ASP A 33 -2.45 -29.01 8.00
N GLU A 34 -1.82 -27.87 7.69
CA GLU A 34 -2.26 -26.97 6.62
C GLU A 34 -2.23 -27.64 5.22
N GLY A 35 -1.55 -28.79 5.08
CA GLY A 35 -1.54 -29.61 3.86
C GLY A 35 -2.61 -30.72 3.79
N ASP A 36 -3.44 -30.87 4.82
CA ASP A 36 -4.46 -31.91 4.88
C ASP A 36 -5.66 -31.58 3.98
N GLN A 37 -5.84 -32.37 2.92
CA GLN A 37 -6.93 -32.21 1.94
C GLN A 37 -8.31 -32.58 2.48
N ASP A 38 -8.37 -33.23 3.66
CA ASP A 38 -9.64 -33.57 4.31
C ASP A 38 -10.19 -32.43 5.19
N LEU A 39 -9.45 -31.32 5.32
CA LEU A 39 -9.94 -30.15 6.05
C LEU A 39 -11.06 -29.43 5.28
N PRO A 40 -12.14 -28.99 5.96
CA PRO A 40 -13.18 -28.20 5.34
C PRO A 40 -12.61 -26.88 4.76
N ASP A 41 -12.98 -26.59 3.51
CA ASP A 41 -12.63 -25.33 2.86
C ASP A 41 -13.00 -24.12 3.74
N GLY A 42 -12.04 -23.21 3.93
CA GLY A 42 -12.21 -21.99 4.73
C GLY A 42 -12.26 -22.21 6.25
N LEU A 43 -11.93 -23.40 6.77
CA LEU A 43 -11.81 -23.64 8.21
C LEU A 43 -10.76 -22.71 8.85
N MET A 44 -9.60 -22.57 8.22
CA MET A 44 -8.52 -21.70 8.72
C MET A 44 -8.95 -20.23 8.76
N ASP A 45 -9.66 -19.77 7.74
CA ASP A 45 -10.22 -18.42 7.70
C ASP A 45 -11.23 -18.18 8.83
N LYS A 46 -12.09 -19.17 9.11
CA LYS A 46 -13.08 -19.10 10.21
C LYS A 46 -12.44 -19.15 11.59
N LEU A 47 -11.37 -19.92 11.77
CA LEU A 47 -10.61 -19.95 13.03
C LEU A 47 -9.94 -18.60 13.28
N GLN A 48 -9.37 -17.99 12.23
CA GLN A 48 -8.83 -16.64 12.32
C GLN A 48 -9.93 -15.61 12.62
N GLU A 49 -11.10 -15.71 12.00
CA GLU A 49 -12.25 -14.83 12.28
C GLU A 49 -12.77 -14.96 13.72
N LEU A 50 -12.80 -16.18 14.27
CA LEU A 50 -13.22 -16.42 15.65
C LEU A 50 -12.19 -15.87 16.65
N ARG A 51 -10.90 -16.10 16.39
CA ARG A 51 -9.81 -15.50 17.15
C ARG A 51 -9.91 -13.98 17.15
N ASP A 52 -10.15 -13.38 15.98
CA ASP A 52 -10.31 -11.94 15.80
C ASP A 52 -11.50 -11.34 16.56
N LYS A 53 -12.55 -12.14 16.84
CA LYS A 53 -13.71 -11.73 17.65
C LYS A 53 -13.48 -11.88 19.15
N LEU A 54 -12.57 -12.78 19.53
CA LEU A 54 -12.20 -13.05 20.92
C LEU A 54 -11.09 -12.10 21.37
N GLU A 55 -10.08 -11.86 20.54
CA GLU A 55 -9.14 -10.78 20.76
C GLU A 55 -9.92 -9.46 20.77
N ASP A 56 -9.85 -8.69 21.87
CA ASP A 56 -10.39 -7.32 21.99
C ASP A 56 -9.60 -6.31 21.11
N VAL A 57 -9.18 -6.78 19.95
CA VAL A 57 -8.41 -6.06 18.95
C VAL A 57 -9.44 -5.37 18.05
N LYS A 58 -9.68 -4.10 18.34
CA LYS A 58 -10.56 -3.28 17.51
C LYS A 58 -10.01 -3.22 16.09
N HIS A 59 -10.71 -3.88 15.17
CA HIS A 59 -10.39 -3.87 13.75
C HIS A 59 -10.87 -2.56 13.09
N THR A 60 -10.01 -1.95 12.27
CA THR A 60 -10.31 -0.73 11.51
C THR A 60 -9.88 -0.91 10.05
N SER A 61 -10.84 -0.78 9.12
CA SER A 61 -10.53 -0.72 7.68
C SER A 61 -9.69 0.51 7.35
N PHE A 62 -8.75 0.41 6.41
CA PHE A 62 -7.97 1.57 5.93
C PHE A 62 -8.84 2.76 5.52
N SER A 63 -9.99 2.52 4.90
CA SER A 63 -10.94 3.56 4.49
C SER A 63 -11.52 4.38 5.65
N ARG A 64 -11.38 3.90 6.89
CA ARG A 64 -11.85 4.58 8.12
C ARG A 64 -10.71 5.21 8.92
N VAL A 65 -9.48 5.14 8.42
CA VAL A 65 -8.31 5.74 9.05
C VAL A 65 -8.33 7.25 8.87
N ASP A 66 -8.01 7.96 9.94
CA ASP A 66 -7.95 9.42 10.01
C ASP A 66 -6.63 9.87 10.71
N PRO A 67 -6.35 11.18 10.78
CA PRO A 67 -5.14 11.67 11.45
C PRO A 67 -5.03 11.27 12.93
N THR A 68 -6.17 11.11 13.64
CA THR A 68 -6.16 10.70 15.06
C THR A 68 -5.69 9.26 15.22
N THR A 69 -5.93 8.42 14.20
CA THR A 69 -5.44 7.05 14.14
C THR A 69 -3.91 7.01 14.10
N LEU A 70 -3.27 7.87 13.29
CA LEU A 70 -1.81 7.97 13.23
C LEU A 70 -1.21 8.36 14.59
N LEU A 71 -1.78 9.40 15.23
CA LEU A 71 -1.35 9.87 16.55
C LEU A 71 -1.44 8.75 17.59
N SER A 72 -2.52 7.98 17.57
CA SER A 72 -2.72 6.87 18.50
C SER A 72 -1.73 5.71 18.33
N LEU A 73 -1.11 5.61 17.15
CA LEU A 73 -0.07 4.64 16.81
C LEU A 73 1.34 5.24 16.94
N LYS A 74 1.45 6.47 17.45
CA LYS A 74 2.70 7.23 17.58
C LYS A 74 3.44 7.35 16.25
N ILE A 75 2.69 7.47 15.15
CA ILE A 75 3.23 7.79 13.83
C ILE A 75 3.25 9.32 13.74
N SER A 76 4.45 9.89 13.83
CA SER A 76 4.67 11.31 13.66
C SER A 76 4.56 11.71 12.18
N SER A 77 4.28 12.98 11.89
CA SER A 77 4.24 13.51 10.53
C SER A 77 5.31 14.58 10.33
N GLY A 78 5.96 14.58 9.17
CA GLY A 78 6.95 15.59 8.77
C GLY A 78 6.79 16.01 7.31
N PRO A 79 7.43 17.10 6.89
CA PRO A 79 7.43 17.50 5.49
C PRO A 79 8.47 16.74 4.67
N LEU A 80 8.30 16.76 3.35
CA LEU A 80 9.26 16.30 2.36
C LEU A 80 9.36 17.35 1.26
N PHE A 81 10.47 18.07 1.14
CA PHE A 81 10.60 19.17 0.19
C PHE A 81 11.47 18.77 -0.99
N LEU A 82 10.96 18.95 -2.21
CA LEU A 82 11.78 18.76 -3.41
C LEU A 82 12.96 19.73 -3.36
N ASP A 83 14.16 19.20 -3.51
CA ASP A 83 15.36 20.01 -3.66
C ASP A 83 15.26 20.78 -4.99
N SER A 84 15.24 22.11 -4.91
CA SER A 84 15.10 22.99 -6.07
C SER A 84 16.24 22.78 -7.07
N ASP A 85 17.44 22.46 -6.60
CA ASP A 85 18.62 22.29 -7.43
C ASP A 85 18.57 20.98 -8.23
N LYS A 86 17.72 20.05 -7.79
CA LYS A 86 17.51 18.74 -8.41
C LYS A 86 16.31 18.68 -9.34
N ARG A 87 15.48 19.73 -9.40
CA ARG A 87 14.25 19.72 -10.20
C ARG A 87 14.47 19.36 -11.66
N GLN A 88 15.48 19.98 -12.30
CA GLN A 88 15.79 19.71 -13.72
C GLN A 88 16.23 18.26 -13.96
N GLU A 89 16.95 17.67 -13.00
CA GLU A 89 17.38 16.27 -13.05
C GLU A 89 16.16 15.33 -13.01
N VAL A 90 15.20 15.61 -12.12
CA VAL A 90 13.94 14.86 -12.00
C VAL A 90 13.09 14.99 -13.28
N GLU A 91 12.94 16.20 -13.81
CA GLU A 91 12.18 16.40 -15.05
C GLU A 91 12.84 15.67 -16.24
N THR A 92 14.18 15.67 -16.30
CA THR A 92 14.93 14.89 -17.30
C THR A 92 14.70 13.39 -17.13
N LEU A 93 14.67 12.90 -15.88
CA LEU A 93 14.37 11.51 -15.56
C LEU A 93 12.97 11.10 -16.03
N GLY A 94 11.97 11.97 -15.90
CA GLY A 94 10.59 11.74 -16.35
C GLY A 94 10.39 11.83 -17.87
N LEU A 95 11.25 12.58 -18.57
CA LEU A 95 11.26 12.68 -20.03
C LEU A 95 12.05 11.56 -20.71
N ALA A 96 12.83 10.78 -19.96
CA ALA A 96 13.63 9.70 -20.52
C ALA A 96 12.80 8.68 -21.30
N GLU A 97 13.35 8.19 -22.41
CA GLU A 97 12.72 7.18 -23.27
C GLU A 97 13.65 5.98 -23.43
N SER A 98 13.06 4.79 -23.43
CA SER A 98 13.72 3.53 -23.72
C SER A 98 13.08 2.87 -24.95
N PRO A 99 13.79 1.99 -25.67
CA PRO A 99 13.23 1.29 -26.82
C PRO A 99 11.95 0.53 -26.45
N GLY A 100 10.86 0.78 -27.19
CA GLY A 100 9.56 0.12 -26.97
C GLY A 100 8.70 0.71 -25.84
N CYS A 101 9.13 1.79 -25.18
CA CYS A 101 8.31 2.46 -24.18
C CYS A 101 7.13 3.25 -24.81
N LEU A 102 6.12 3.57 -24.00
CA LEU A 102 5.03 4.46 -24.39
C LEU A 102 5.56 5.89 -24.49
N LEU A 103 5.79 6.45 -25.68
CA LEU A 103 6.43 7.76 -25.87
C LEU A 103 5.78 8.91 -25.07
N ILE A 104 6.56 9.95 -24.74
CA ILE A 104 6.05 11.11 -23.99
C ILE A 104 4.96 11.87 -24.77
N GLY A 105 5.11 11.98 -26.10
CA GLY A 105 4.10 12.59 -26.98
C GLY A 105 2.77 11.83 -26.91
N THR A 106 2.82 10.51 -27.09
CA THR A 106 1.63 9.65 -26.99
C THR A 106 0.99 9.71 -25.60
N THR A 107 1.81 9.81 -24.53
CA THR A 107 1.29 9.98 -23.17
C THR A 107 0.49 11.27 -23.02
N ARG A 108 0.99 12.39 -23.57
CA ARG A 108 0.26 13.67 -23.57
C ARG A 108 -1.05 13.57 -24.34
N ASP A 109 -1.04 12.94 -25.52
CA ASP A 109 -2.23 12.76 -26.34
C ASP A 109 -3.31 11.94 -25.61
N LEU A 110 -2.90 10.86 -24.92
CA LEU A 110 -3.81 10.04 -24.12
C LEU A 110 -4.40 10.80 -22.94
N ILE A 111 -3.58 11.60 -22.23
CA ILE A 111 -4.08 12.43 -21.11
C ILE A 111 -5.10 13.45 -21.63
N ASN A 112 -4.80 14.14 -22.74
CA ASN A 112 -5.71 15.11 -23.34
C ASN A 112 -7.00 14.45 -23.83
N LEU A 113 -6.92 13.25 -24.42
CA LEU A 113 -8.09 12.48 -24.84
C LEU A 113 -9.00 12.19 -23.64
N VAL A 114 -8.43 11.70 -22.53
CA VAL A 114 -9.18 11.41 -21.29
C VAL A 114 -9.80 12.68 -20.72
N ARG A 115 -9.04 13.77 -20.60
CA ARG A 115 -9.57 15.06 -20.12
C ARG A 115 -10.71 15.60 -20.99
N GLY A 116 -10.70 15.32 -22.29
CA GLY A 116 -11.76 15.74 -23.22
C GLY A 116 -13.03 14.89 -23.17
N HIS A 117 -12.97 13.65 -22.68
CA HIS A 117 -14.04 12.65 -22.85
C HIS A 117 -14.50 11.99 -21.55
N VAL A 118 -13.72 12.10 -20.48
CA VAL A 118 -13.98 11.45 -19.20
C VAL A 118 -13.94 12.49 -18.09
N SER A 119 -14.96 12.47 -17.24
CA SER A 119 -15.00 13.31 -16.06
C SER A 119 -13.94 12.88 -15.05
N THR A 120 -12.86 13.65 -14.93
CA THR A 120 -11.77 13.41 -13.96
C THR A 120 -12.19 13.65 -12.52
N VAL A 121 -13.37 14.23 -12.28
CA VAL A 121 -13.97 14.27 -10.94
C VAL A 121 -14.66 12.96 -10.57
N THR A 122 -14.62 11.91 -11.37
CA THR A 122 -15.14 10.58 -10.98
C THR A 122 -13.98 9.68 -10.59
N GLU A 123 -14.19 8.74 -9.68
CA GLU A 123 -13.15 7.78 -9.29
C GLU A 123 -12.62 7.00 -10.51
N ALA A 124 -13.52 6.56 -11.40
CA ALA A 124 -13.14 5.91 -12.65
C ALA A 124 -12.28 6.82 -13.54
N GLY A 125 -12.64 8.11 -13.66
CA GLY A 125 -11.87 9.09 -14.41
C GLY A 125 -10.47 9.32 -13.84
N CYS A 126 -10.36 9.51 -12.52
CA CYS A 126 -9.08 9.59 -11.81
C CYS A 126 -8.21 8.35 -12.10
N ARG A 127 -8.79 7.15 -11.95
CA ARG A 127 -8.07 5.88 -12.15
C ARG A 127 -7.57 5.71 -13.57
N ILE A 128 -8.31 6.14 -14.59
CA ILE A 128 -7.83 6.10 -15.99
C ILE A 128 -6.59 6.97 -16.16
N LEU A 129 -6.60 8.18 -15.61
CA LEU A 129 -5.46 9.10 -15.70
C LEU A 129 -4.23 8.57 -14.96
N ILE A 130 -4.43 8.02 -13.75
CA ILE A 130 -3.38 7.34 -12.96
C ILE A 130 -2.78 6.19 -13.77
N ASN A 131 -3.62 5.34 -14.36
CA ASN A 131 -3.16 4.21 -15.19
C ASN A 131 -2.30 4.66 -16.37
N ILE A 132 -2.66 5.73 -17.08
CA ILE A 132 -1.84 6.25 -18.19
C ILE A 132 -0.44 6.63 -17.71
N LEU A 133 -0.35 7.35 -16.58
CA LEU A 133 0.91 7.79 -16.02
C LEU A 133 1.75 6.62 -15.50
N LEU A 134 1.13 5.67 -14.79
CA LEU A 134 1.81 4.45 -14.35
C LEU A 134 2.28 3.59 -15.52
N LEU A 135 1.46 3.41 -16.57
CA LEU A 135 1.85 2.68 -17.78
C LEU A 135 3.05 3.33 -18.47
N ARG A 136 3.08 4.66 -18.56
CA ARG A 136 4.27 5.38 -19.06
C ARG A 136 5.49 5.04 -18.22
N VAL A 137 5.43 5.21 -16.91
CA VAL A 137 6.56 4.97 -16.01
C VAL A 137 7.05 3.52 -16.11
N VAL A 138 6.15 2.55 -16.02
CA VAL A 138 6.47 1.12 -16.14
C VAL A 138 7.10 0.80 -17.50
N SER A 139 6.54 1.32 -18.60
CA SER A 139 7.08 1.07 -19.94
C SER A 139 8.53 1.56 -20.10
N VAL A 140 8.91 2.62 -19.39
CA VAL A 140 10.29 3.15 -19.41
C VAL A 140 11.21 2.32 -18.50
N MET A 141 10.70 1.82 -17.39
CA MET A 141 11.47 1.10 -16.36
C MET A 141 11.67 -0.40 -16.64
N CYS A 142 10.89 -1.00 -17.53
CA CYS A 142 11.03 -2.42 -17.90
C CYS A 142 12.25 -2.64 -18.81
N ALA A 143 13.44 -2.72 -18.20
CA ALA A 143 14.70 -2.97 -18.89
C ALA A 143 15.34 -4.30 -18.44
N GLY A 144 15.53 -5.21 -19.41
CA GLY A 144 16.36 -6.40 -19.25
C GLY A 144 15.86 -7.40 -18.19
N ALA A 145 16.61 -7.49 -17.09
CA ALA A 145 16.45 -8.53 -16.08
C ALA A 145 15.38 -8.23 -15.02
N THR A 146 14.87 -7.00 -14.97
CA THR A 146 13.82 -6.58 -14.04
C THR A 146 12.62 -6.01 -14.78
N THR A 147 11.44 -6.26 -14.25
CA THR A 147 10.18 -5.65 -14.70
C THR A 147 9.55 -4.85 -13.58
N VAL A 148 8.69 -3.91 -13.94
CA VAL A 148 7.78 -3.24 -13.01
C VAL A 148 6.36 -3.67 -13.36
N ASN A 149 5.56 -4.05 -12.36
CA ASN A 149 4.20 -4.52 -12.53
C ASN A 149 3.24 -3.63 -11.74
N ILE A 150 2.08 -3.34 -12.32
CA ILE A 150 0.98 -2.61 -11.67
C ILE A 150 -0.04 -3.65 -11.21
N ILE A 151 -0.29 -3.71 -9.91
CA ILE A 151 -1.24 -4.64 -9.30
C ILE A 151 -2.40 -3.80 -8.78
N PRO A 152 -3.53 -3.73 -9.49
CA PRO A 152 -4.69 -2.98 -9.03
C PRO A 152 -5.37 -3.69 -7.86
N GLU A 153 -6.01 -2.91 -6.99
CA GLU A 153 -6.87 -3.40 -5.91
C GLU A 153 -6.20 -4.46 -5.02
N PHE A 154 -4.94 -4.21 -4.65
CA PHE A 154 -4.18 -5.16 -3.86
C PHE A 154 -4.68 -5.20 -2.42
N SER A 155 -5.12 -6.38 -1.99
CA SER A 155 -5.62 -6.62 -0.63
C SER A 155 -4.46 -6.83 0.33
N LEU A 156 -4.35 -5.97 1.34
CA LEU A 156 -3.41 -6.16 2.44
C LEU A 156 -4.06 -6.99 3.56
N PRO A 157 -3.43 -8.11 3.96
CA PRO A 157 -3.86 -8.89 5.11
C PRO A 157 -3.94 -8.07 6.39
N ARG A 158 -4.66 -8.61 7.37
CA ARG A 158 -4.78 -8.01 8.70
C ARG A 158 -3.42 -7.90 9.37
N THR A 159 -3.11 -6.71 9.84
CA THR A 159 -1.92 -6.41 10.63
C THR A 159 -2.31 -5.84 11.98
N THR A 160 -1.64 -6.29 13.04
CA THR A 160 -1.92 -5.87 14.41
C THR A 160 -0.80 -4.97 14.93
N PHE A 161 -1.18 -3.81 15.47
CA PHE A 161 -0.28 -2.85 16.07
C PHE A 161 -0.60 -2.68 17.55
N ASN A 162 0.44 -2.38 18.34
CA ASN A 162 0.29 -1.97 19.72
C ASN A 162 -0.02 -0.46 19.79
N ARG A 163 -0.96 -0.09 20.66
CA ARG A 163 -1.33 1.27 21.06
C ARG A 163 -1.29 1.39 22.58
N ASP A 164 -1.30 2.61 23.08
CA ASP A 164 -1.34 2.87 24.53
C ASP A 164 -2.60 2.27 25.21
N SER A 165 -3.71 2.15 24.47
CA SER A 165 -4.97 1.59 24.96
C SER A 165 -5.18 0.11 24.62
N GLY A 166 -4.14 -0.61 24.17
CA GLY A 166 -4.22 -2.02 23.79
C GLY A 166 -3.80 -2.27 22.35
N LYS A 167 -4.25 -3.39 21.77
CA LYS A 167 -3.93 -3.76 20.38
C LYS A 167 -5.04 -3.28 19.44
N CYS A 168 -4.69 -2.90 18.22
CA CYS A 168 -5.65 -2.66 17.14
C CYS A 168 -5.17 -3.33 15.86
N SER A 169 -6.10 -3.69 14.98
CA SER A 169 -5.76 -4.26 13.69
C SER A 169 -6.26 -3.42 12.54
N PHE A 170 -5.53 -3.45 11.43
CA PHE A 170 -5.89 -2.81 10.18
C PHE A 170 -5.75 -3.76 9.01
N SER A 171 -6.65 -3.63 8.05
CA SER A 171 -6.59 -4.29 6.74
C SER A 171 -7.39 -3.46 5.75
N GLY A 172 -7.26 -3.79 4.48
CA GLY A 172 -8.01 -3.13 3.42
C GLY A 172 -7.35 -3.34 2.08
N VAL A 173 -7.84 -2.61 1.10
CA VAL A 173 -7.37 -2.65 -0.28
C VAL A 173 -6.64 -1.35 -0.57
N VAL A 174 -5.46 -1.44 -1.18
CA VAL A 174 -4.78 -0.29 -1.78
C VAL A 174 -5.13 -0.23 -3.26
N ASP A 175 -5.33 0.97 -3.80
CA ASP A 175 -5.80 1.14 -5.18
C ASP A 175 -4.80 0.56 -6.19
N PHE A 176 -3.50 0.81 -5.99
CA PHE A 176 -2.46 0.13 -6.75
C PHE A 176 -1.25 -0.21 -5.88
N LEU A 177 -0.70 -1.39 -6.09
CA LEU A 177 0.66 -1.74 -5.66
C LEU A 177 1.54 -1.82 -6.90
N VAL A 178 2.62 -1.05 -6.95
CA VAL A 178 3.57 -1.08 -8.06
C VAL A 178 4.83 -1.79 -7.60
N THR A 179 5.08 -2.98 -8.15
CA THR A 179 6.14 -3.87 -7.70
C THR A 179 7.21 -4.03 -8.78
N LYS A 180 8.46 -3.79 -8.42
CA LYS A 180 9.65 -4.07 -9.24
C LYS A 180 10.28 -5.37 -8.78
N LEU A 181 10.54 -6.28 -9.72
CA LEU A 181 11.10 -7.61 -9.43
C LEU A 181 11.78 -8.23 -10.66
N PRO A 182 12.54 -9.33 -10.52
CA PRO A 182 13.18 -9.99 -11.66
C PRO A 182 12.16 -10.54 -12.67
N THR A 183 12.38 -10.30 -13.97
CA THR A 183 11.41 -10.59 -15.05
C THR A 183 10.91 -12.05 -15.07
N ARG A 184 11.73 -13.01 -14.60
CA ARG A 184 11.35 -14.42 -14.52
C ARG A 184 10.17 -14.72 -13.59
N TYR A 185 9.89 -13.85 -12.62
CA TYR A 185 8.79 -14.02 -11.66
C TYR A 185 7.53 -13.23 -12.03
N THR A 186 7.51 -12.51 -13.16
CA THR A 186 6.34 -11.73 -13.59
C THR A 186 5.06 -12.57 -13.65
N ASN A 187 5.13 -13.74 -14.29
CA ASN A 187 3.96 -14.62 -14.41
C ASN A 187 3.51 -15.17 -13.06
N PHE A 188 4.45 -15.45 -12.15
CA PHE A 188 4.13 -15.89 -10.80
C PHE A 188 3.39 -14.78 -10.03
N LEU A 189 3.92 -13.55 -10.04
CA LEU A 189 3.28 -12.40 -9.43
C LEU A 189 1.88 -12.15 -10.01
N LEU A 190 1.73 -12.12 -11.33
CA LEU A 190 0.46 -11.76 -11.97
C LEU A 190 -0.60 -12.87 -11.87
N SER A 191 -0.20 -14.11 -11.61
CA SER A 191 -1.14 -15.22 -11.40
C SER A 191 -1.76 -15.17 -10.00
N ASP A 192 -0.95 -14.87 -8.98
CA ASP A 192 -1.41 -14.72 -7.60
C ASP A 192 -0.54 -13.70 -6.85
N PRO A 193 -0.90 -12.40 -6.90
CA PRO A 193 -0.12 -11.34 -6.26
C PRO A 193 -0.02 -11.52 -4.75
N THR A 194 -1.07 -12.00 -4.09
CA THR A 194 -1.12 -12.12 -2.64
C THR A 194 -0.19 -13.21 -2.16
N THR A 195 -0.20 -14.39 -2.79
CA THR A 195 0.73 -15.47 -2.46
C THR A 195 2.17 -15.10 -2.81
N ALA A 196 2.41 -14.49 -3.97
CA ALA A 196 3.74 -14.12 -4.43
C ALA A 196 4.40 -13.09 -3.50
N LEU A 197 3.66 -12.07 -3.07
CA LEU A 197 4.17 -11.03 -2.19
C LEU A 197 4.10 -11.40 -0.71
N GLY A 198 3.19 -12.30 -0.32
CA GLY A 198 3.14 -12.84 1.05
C GLY A 198 4.34 -13.74 1.37
N ASN A 199 5.02 -14.27 0.35
CA ASN A 199 6.13 -15.20 0.50
C ASN A 199 7.35 -14.73 -0.30
N PRO A 200 7.98 -13.60 0.09
CA PRO A 200 9.08 -13.01 -0.67
C PRO A 200 10.30 -13.94 -0.82
N GLY A 201 10.45 -14.95 0.05
CA GLY A 201 11.51 -15.96 -0.04
C GLY A 201 11.50 -16.81 -1.32
N TYR A 202 10.36 -16.90 -2.03
CA TYR A 202 10.29 -17.57 -3.34
C TYR A 202 10.80 -16.70 -4.50
N ILE A 203 11.00 -15.40 -4.27
CA ILE A 203 11.46 -14.45 -5.29
C ILE A 203 12.93 -14.15 -5.04
N GLU A 204 13.80 -14.89 -5.72
CA GLU A 204 15.24 -14.62 -5.65
C GLU A 204 15.60 -13.34 -6.41
N GLY A 205 16.10 -12.33 -5.70
CA GLY A 205 16.61 -11.09 -6.26
C GLY A 205 15.97 -9.86 -5.62
N PRO A 206 16.33 -8.64 -6.07
CA PRO A 206 15.75 -7.43 -5.52
C PRO A 206 14.26 -7.34 -5.86
N MET A 207 13.43 -7.22 -4.84
CA MET A 207 11.99 -6.94 -4.95
C MET A 207 11.66 -5.70 -4.14
N THR A 208 10.97 -4.76 -4.77
CA THR A 208 10.51 -3.53 -4.10
C THR A 208 9.05 -3.25 -4.46
N SER A 209 8.32 -2.54 -3.61
CA SER A 209 6.92 -2.19 -3.88
C SER A 209 6.57 -0.80 -3.37
N ASN A 210 5.87 -0.02 -4.18
CA ASN A 210 5.28 1.26 -3.81
C ASN A 210 3.77 1.11 -3.68
N ILE A 211 3.21 1.84 -2.71
CA ILE A 211 1.77 1.92 -2.50
C ILE A 211 1.22 3.18 -3.17
N PHE A 212 0.13 3.02 -3.90
CA PHE A 212 -0.61 4.11 -4.53
C PHE A 212 -2.04 4.11 -4.01
N GLU A 213 -2.45 5.24 -3.46
CA GLU A 213 -3.82 5.50 -3.01
C GLU A 213 -4.46 6.53 -3.94
N ALA A 214 -5.52 6.13 -4.63
CA ALA A 214 -6.28 6.97 -5.53
C ALA A 214 -7.44 7.63 -4.76
N LYS A 215 -7.51 8.96 -4.78
CA LYS A 215 -8.67 9.70 -4.25
C LYS A 215 -9.15 10.76 -5.22
N ARG A 216 -10.46 10.78 -5.39
CA ARG A 216 -11.19 11.75 -6.20
C ARG A 216 -11.00 13.19 -5.71
N ASP A 217 -11.18 13.40 -4.41
CA ASP A 217 -11.19 14.73 -3.80
C ASP A 217 -10.10 14.85 -2.73
N ASN A 218 -9.25 15.88 -2.85
CA ASN A 218 -8.25 16.29 -1.88
C ASN A 218 -7.37 15.12 -1.40
N ALA A 219 -6.35 14.80 -2.20
CA ALA A 219 -5.40 13.73 -1.96
C ALA A 219 -4.81 13.76 -0.54
N ARG A 220 -4.67 14.95 0.07
CA ARG A 220 -4.12 15.08 1.42
C ARG A 220 -4.95 14.38 2.50
N PHE A 221 -6.28 14.28 2.35
CA PHE A 221 -7.12 13.59 3.33
C PHE A 221 -6.93 12.06 3.32
N ALA A 222 -6.38 11.49 2.24
CA ALA A 222 -6.05 10.07 2.20
C ALA A 222 -4.67 9.72 2.73
N LEU A 223 -3.83 10.71 3.01
CA LEU A 223 -2.48 10.44 3.51
C LEU A 223 -2.48 9.56 4.78
N PRO A 224 -3.39 9.71 5.75
CA PRO A 224 -3.48 8.77 6.87
C PRO A 224 -3.76 7.33 6.45
N GLN A 225 -4.65 7.12 5.48
CA GLN A 225 -5.03 5.80 4.98
C GLN A 225 -3.82 5.14 4.30
N ALA A 226 -3.17 5.89 3.40
CA ALA A 226 -1.98 5.45 2.69
C ALA A 226 -0.79 5.18 3.64
N ALA A 227 -0.62 6.01 4.69
CA ALA A 227 0.42 5.82 5.70
C ALA A 227 0.20 4.55 6.53
N ILE A 228 -1.05 4.23 6.91
CA ILE A 228 -1.36 2.97 7.60
C ILE A 228 -1.20 1.77 6.68
N ALA A 229 -1.59 1.87 5.40
CA ALA A 229 -1.32 0.83 4.43
C ALA A 229 0.20 0.56 4.30
N ALA A 230 1.02 1.61 4.23
CA ALA A 230 2.48 1.49 4.21
C ALA A 230 3.06 0.91 5.50
N ALA A 231 2.56 1.33 6.65
CA ALA A 231 2.95 0.75 7.94
C ALA A 231 2.61 -0.74 8.03
N SER A 232 1.43 -1.12 7.53
CA SER A 232 0.96 -2.51 7.49
C SER A 232 1.83 -3.33 6.55
N TYR A 233 2.13 -2.81 5.36
CA TYR A 233 3.01 -3.46 4.39
C TYR A 233 4.42 -3.64 4.94
N CYS A 234 5.00 -2.62 5.58
CA CYS A 234 6.29 -2.74 6.27
C CYS A 234 6.28 -3.86 7.32
N GLN A 235 5.21 -3.97 8.10
CA GLN A 235 5.11 -4.99 9.13
C GLN A 235 5.01 -6.40 8.53
N LEU A 236 4.22 -6.59 7.48
CA LEU A 236 4.06 -7.87 6.79
C LEU A 236 5.36 -8.33 6.11
N GLN A 237 6.07 -7.40 5.48
CA GLN A 237 7.27 -7.70 4.69
C GLN A 237 8.57 -7.63 5.51
N GLY A 238 8.50 -7.30 6.80
CA GLY A 238 9.68 -7.08 7.62
C GLY A 238 10.53 -5.89 7.18
N LEU A 239 9.94 -4.90 6.49
CA LEU A 239 10.63 -3.71 6.01
C LEU A 239 10.65 -2.60 7.08
N PHE A 240 11.57 -1.66 6.90
CA PHE A 240 11.64 -0.43 7.71
C PHE A 240 11.07 0.77 6.96
N THR A 241 11.18 0.79 5.64
CA THR A 241 10.78 1.94 4.82
C THR A 241 9.94 1.48 3.65
N VAL A 242 8.86 2.24 3.38
CA VAL A 242 8.03 2.11 2.18
C VAL A 242 7.71 3.52 1.68
N ARG A 243 7.92 3.73 0.38
CA ARG A 243 7.45 4.91 -0.33
C ARG A 243 6.07 4.67 -0.92
N GLY A 244 5.34 5.75 -1.09
CA GLY A 244 4.06 5.71 -1.74
C GLY A 244 3.61 7.06 -2.25
N VAL A 245 2.45 7.02 -2.88
CA VAL A 245 1.84 8.15 -3.56
C VAL A 245 0.37 8.20 -3.22
N VAL A 246 -0.14 9.40 -2.96
CA VAL A 246 -1.57 9.67 -2.93
C VAL A 246 -1.91 10.60 -4.07
N THR A 247 -2.94 10.28 -4.86
CA THR A 247 -3.20 11.02 -6.10
C THR A 247 -4.66 11.00 -6.53
N SER A 248 -5.08 12.07 -7.23
CA SER A 248 -6.34 12.14 -7.98
C SER A 248 -6.16 11.88 -9.48
N GLY A 249 -4.96 11.52 -9.91
CA GLY A 249 -4.52 11.55 -11.31
C GLY A 249 -4.07 12.94 -11.76
N GLU A 250 -4.71 14.00 -11.27
CA GLU A 250 -4.34 15.39 -11.57
C GLU A 250 -3.35 15.97 -10.57
N GLU A 251 -3.51 15.61 -9.29
CA GLU A 251 -2.70 16.06 -8.16
C GLU A 251 -1.98 14.87 -7.54
N TRP A 252 -0.73 15.07 -7.12
CA TRP A 252 0.18 14.02 -6.69
C TRP A 252 0.91 14.44 -5.42
N ILE A 253 0.79 13.62 -4.37
CA ILE A 253 1.51 13.77 -3.11
C ILE A 253 2.38 12.53 -2.92
N PHE A 254 3.70 12.74 -2.83
CA PHE A 254 4.66 11.68 -2.56
C PHE A 254 4.88 11.59 -1.06
N PHE A 255 4.99 10.38 -0.53
CA PHE A 255 5.28 10.19 0.88
C PHE A 255 6.24 9.03 1.11
N VAL A 256 6.88 9.07 2.28
CA VAL A 256 7.73 8.00 2.78
C VAL A 256 7.31 7.67 4.20
N TYR A 257 6.97 6.41 4.44
CA TYR A 257 6.80 5.87 5.77
C TYR A 257 8.10 5.20 6.22
N GLU A 258 8.52 5.50 7.45
CA GLU A 258 9.71 4.93 8.07
C GLU A 258 9.39 4.41 9.48
N ARG A 259 9.91 3.23 9.77
CA ARG A 259 10.05 2.68 11.12
C ARG A 259 11.53 2.64 11.45
N ARG A 260 11.91 3.19 12.59
CA ARG A 260 13.28 3.12 13.12
C ARG A 260 13.44 1.93 14.07
N GLU A 261 14.69 1.55 14.34
CA GLU A 261 15.01 0.45 15.25
C GLU A 261 14.54 0.69 16.68
N ASP A 262 14.48 1.95 17.11
CA ASP A 262 13.94 2.38 18.41
C ASP A 262 12.39 2.27 18.50
N GLY A 263 11.74 1.82 17.43
CA GLY A 263 10.29 1.70 17.33
C GLY A 263 9.58 2.99 16.92
N THR A 264 10.30 4.10 16.76
CA THR A 264 9.75 5.36 16.26
C THR A 264 9.21 5.19 14.85
N ARG A 265 8.04 5.76 14.58
CA ARG A 265 7.39 5.71 13.27
C ARG A 265 7.14 7.12 12.77
N LEU A 266 7.40 7.35 11.49
CA LEU A 266 7.32 8.66 10.87
C LEU A 266 6.75 8.52 9.46
N VAL A 267 5.85 9.41 9.09
CA VAL A 267 5.47 9.64 7.70
C VAL A 267 5.92 11.03 7.29
N ARG A 268 6.66 11.13 6.19
CA ARG A 268 6.97 12.42 5.55
C ARG A 268 6.24 12.53 4.23
N SER A 269 5.68 13.70 3.93
CA SER A 269 4.92 13.92 2.70
C SER A 269 5.29 15.22 2.00
N SER A 270 5.24 15.20 0.68
CA SER A 270 5.51 16.37 -0.14
C SER A 270 4.35 17.37 -0.15
N PRO A 271 4.60 18.61 -0.61
CA PRO A 271 3.55 19.42 -1.20
C PRO A 271 2.86 18.68 -2.36
N GLU A 272 1.74 19.24 -2.80
CA GLU A 272 1.01 18.71 -3.95
C GLU A 272 1.67 19.17 -5.25
N TYR A 273 1.87 18.22 -6.17
CA TYR A 273 2.31 18.49 -7.53
C TYR A 273 1.13 18.27 -8.48
N SER A 274 0.82 19.28 -9.29
CA SER A 274 -0.25 19.20 -10.29
C SER A 274 0.32 18.88 -11.67
N LEU A 275 -0.40 18.08 -12.45
CA LEU A 275 -0.13 17.95 -13.89
C LEU A 275 -0.24 19.29 -14.61
N GLY A 276 -1.15 20.16 -14.15
CA GLY A 276 -1.47 21.43 -14.80
C GLY A 276 -2.32 21.25 -16.07
N HIS A 277 -3.02 22.31 -16.47
CA HIS A 277 -3.90 22.27 -17.65
C HIS A 277 -3.11 21.94 -18.93
N ASN A 278 -1.88 22.45 -19.04
CA ASN A 278 -1.04 22.28 -20.22
C ASN A 278 0.01 21.18 -20.05
N LEU A 279 -0.13 20.34 -19.03
CA LEU A 279 0.79 19.24 -18.72
C LEU A 279 2.21 19.71 -18.39
N GLU A 280 2.35 20.93 -17.87
CA GLU A 280 3.62 21.50 -17.44
C GLU A 280 4.26 20.73 -16.28
N GLY A 281 3.46 20.08 -15.44
CA GLY A 281 3.94 19.25 -14.33
C GLY A 281 4.24 17.80 -14.71
N LEU A 282 3.92 17.37 -15.94
CA LEU A 282 4.00 15.97 -16.35
C LEU A 282 5.41 15.39 -16.20
N ALA A 283 6.43 16.10 -16.68
CA ALA A 283 7.81 15.64 -16.62
C ALA A 283 8.27 15.44 -15.17
N LEU A 284 7.93 16.40 -14.30
CA LEU A 284 8.28 16.34 -12.88
C LEU A 284 7.59 15.14 -12.20
N ILE A 285 6.29 14.97 -12.40
CA ILE A 285 5.52 13.87 -11.80
C ILE A 285 6.05 12.51 -12.26
N LEU A 286 6.30 12.34 -13.57
CA LEU A 286 6.87 11.09 -14.10
C LEU A 286 8.25 10.79 -13.54
N GLY A 287 9.09 11.82 -13.36
CA GLY A 287 10.41 11.68 -12.76
C GLY A 287 10.34 11.25 -11.29
N LEU A 288 9.48 11.90 -10.50
CA LEU A 288 9.26 11.56 -9.09
C LEU A 288 8.65 10.16 -8.93
N LEU A 289 7.74 9.76 -9.81
CA LEU A 289 7.18 8.40 -9.81
C LEU A 289 8.26 7.35 -10.05
N ARG A 290 9.11 7.58 -11.03
CA ARG A 290 10.23 6.69 -11.33
C ARG A 290 11.20 6.59 -10.16
N ASP A 291 11.59 7.71 -9.56
CA ASP A 291 12.43 7.73 -8.35
C ASP A 291 11.78 6.96 -7.20
N SER A 292 10.49 7.21 -6.94
CA SER A 292 9.75 6.54 -5.87
C SER A 292 9.77 5.03 -6.06
N ILE A 293 9.57 4.53 -7.29
CA ILE A 293 9.59 3.10 -7.62
C ILE A 293 10.99 2.50 -7.50
N ASP A 294 12.02 3.17 -8.03
CA ASP A 294 13.40 2.69 -7.95
C ASP A 294 13.89 2.63 -6.49
N ASN A 295 13.42 3.55 -5.65
CA ASN A 295 13.86 3.70 -4.26
C ASN A 295 12.78 3.31 -3.24
N ALA A 296 11.84 2.43 -3.59
CA ALA A 296 10.63 2.14 -2.80
C ALA A 296 10.87 1.81 -1.32
N THR A 297 11.99 1.16 -1.02
CA THR A 297 12.34 0.69 0.33
C THR A 297 13.54 1.42 0.92
N SER A 298 13.97 2.53 0.30
CA SER A 298 15.10 3.35 0.75
C SER A 298 14.65 4.58 1.52
N SER A 299 15.27 4.81 2.67
CA SER A 299 15.18 6.05 3.45
C SER A 299 15.99 7.21 2.86
N GLU A 300 16.89 6.94 1.90
CA GLU A 300 17.72 7.97 1.30
C GLU A 300 16.95 8.80 0.28
N HIS A 301 16.83 10.09 0.53
CA HIS A 301 16.13 11.00 -0.38
C HIS A 301 17.10 11.63 -1.38
N VAL A 302 17.11 11.12 -2.62
CA VAL A 302 17.97 11.66 -3.69
C VAL A 302 17.51 13.05 -4.15
N PHE A 303 16.20 13.24 -4.23
CA PHE A 303 15.59 14.48 -4.74
C PHE A 303 14.83 15.29 -3.70
N PHE A 304 14.71 14.78 -2.47
CA PHE A 304 13.97 15.44 -1.42
C PHE A 304 14.86 15.77 -0.20
N THR A 305 14.46 16.79 0.53
CA THR A 305 14.98 17.18 1.84
C THR A 305 13.87 17.08 2.89
N THR A 306 14.22 16.96 4.16
CA THR A 306 13.29 16.71 5.27
C THR A 306 13.35 17.78 6.33
#